data_AF-A0AB39M655-F1
#
_entry.id   AF-A0AB39M655-F1
#
_cell.length_a   1.000
_cell.length_b   1.000
_cell.length_c   1.000
_cell.angle_alpha   90.00
_cell.angle_beta   90.00
_cell.angle_gamma   90.00
#
_symmetry.space_group_name_H-M   'P 1'
#
loop_
_entity.id
_entity.type
_entity.pdbx_description
1 polymer ?
#
loop_
_entity_poly.entity_id
_entity_poly.type
_entity_poly.pdbx_seq_one_letter_code
_entity_poly.pdbx_strand_id
1 'polypeptide(L)'
;MSIREDGQRICSRDRFAKAPKFVELAPGLHDLEFVVIRFRASRTSSFRRAVELQEGDVLVALCDPVQPNTFYRESRIVDSWFVGIPSAPSNGTAGSTSCSW
;
A
#
# COMPACT_ATOMS: atom_id res chain seq x y z
N MET A 1 7.98 4.14 -2.96
CA MET A 1 6.50 4.21 -3.08
C MET A 1 6.01 5.35 -2.21
N SER A 2 4.90 5.97 -2.56
CA SER A 2 4.27 7.02 -1.76
C SER A 2 2.75 6.95 -1.84
N ILE A 3 2.10 7.46 -0.80
CA ILE A 3 0.66 7.67 -0.73
C ILE A 3 0.42 9.17 -0.77
N ARG A 4 -0.58 9.60 -1.53
CA ARG A 4 -1.01 10.99 -1.63
C ARG A 4 -2.50 11.11 -1.35
N GLU A 5 -2.90 12.27 -0.86
CA GLU A 5 -4.28 12.70 -0.69
C GLU A 5 -4.37 14.12 -1.24
N ASP A 6 -5.35 14.40 -2.09
CA ASP A 6 -5.50 15.69 -2.78
C ASP A 6 -4.22 16.20 -3.48
N GLY A 7 -3.44 15.26 -4.03
CA GLY A 7 -2.16 15.53 -4.69
C GLY A 7 -0.99 15.81 -3.74
N GLN A 8 -1.25 15.96 -2.43
CA GLN A 8 -0.23 16.11 -1.41
C GLN A 8 0.29 14.76 -0.95
N ARG A 9 1.62 14.60 -0.91
CA ARG A 9 2.25 13.38 -0.41
C ARG A 9 2.15 13.30 1.11
N ILE A 10 1.33 12.38 1.60
CA ILE A 10 1.14 12.13 3.04
C ILE A 10 2.15 11.11 3.57
N CYS A 11 2.48 10.06 2.83
CA CYS A 11 3.42 9.03 3.27
C CYS A 11 4.36 8.61 2.14
N SER A 12 5.60 8.27 2.47
CA SER A 12 6.54 7.71 1.51
C SER A 12 7.53 6.76 2.14
N ARG A 13 7.83 5.70 1.42
CA ARG A 13 8.97 4.82 1.66
C ARG A 13 9.97 4.98 0.52
N ASP A 14 11.16 5.43 0.85
CA ASP A 14 12.33 5.37 -0.02
C ASP A 14 13.33 4.32 0.51
N ARG A 15 14.39 4.05 -0.26
CA ARG A 15 15.43 3.07 0.10
C ARG A 15 16.34 3.51 1.26
N PHE A 16 16.26 4.77 1.66
CA PHE A 16 17.11 5.39 2.68
C PHE A 16 16.38 5.57 4.02
N ALA A 17 15.05 5.50 4.00
CA ALA A 17 14.20 5.54 5.18
C ALA A 17 14.39 4.27 6.00
N LYS A 18 14.94 4.42 7.21
CA LYS A 18 15.23 3.30 8.12
C LYS A 18 13.97 2.65 8.71
N ALA A 19 12.85 3.36 8.76
CA ALA A 19 11.58 2.85 9.29
C ALA A 19 10.38 3.38 8.47
N PRO A 20 9.28 2.62 8.36
CA PRO A 20 8.02 3.14 7.85
C PRO A 20 7.53 4.27 8.76
N LYS A 21 7.19 5.42 8.17
CA LYS A 21 6.62 6.55 8.90
C LYS A 21 5.11 6.41 8.92
N PHE A 22 4.53 6.32 10.10
CA PHE A 22 3.09 6.45 10.30
C PHE A 22 2.72 7.93 10.22
N VAL A 23 1.59 8.21 9.59
CA VAL A 23 1.02 9.54 9.48
C VAL A 23 -0.40 9.45 9.97
N GLU A 24 -0.76 10.35 10.87
CA GLU A 24 -2.11 10.45 11.40
C GLU A 24 -3.04 10.99 10.31
N LEU A 25 -4.20 10.36 10.18
CA LEU A 25 -5.30 10.80 9.35
C LEU A 25 -6.52 10.95 10.26
N ALA A 26 -7.34 11.97 9.99
CA ALA A 26 -8.61 12.12 10.70
C ALA A 26 -9.55 10.97 10.32
N PRO A 27 -10.42 10.48 11.22
CA PRO A 27 -11.43 9.51 10.84
C PRO A 27 -12.33 10.04 9.72
N GLY A 28 -12.70 9.18 8.77
CA GLY A 28 -13.54 9.54 7.63
C GLY A 28 -13.17 8.85 6.33
N LEU A 29 -13.71 9.36 5.23
CA LEU A 29 -13.46 8.88 3.88
C LEU A 29 -12.27 9.60 3.25
N HIS A 30 -11.27 8.85 2.81
CA HIS A 30 -10.06 9.35 2.17
C HIS A 30 -9.95 8.84 0.74
N ASP A 31 -9.82 9.73 -0.24
CA ASP A 31 -9.44 9.36 -1.62
C ASP A 31 -7.92 9.36 -1.74
N LEU A 32 -7.32 8.18 -1.65
CA LEU A 32 -5.87 8.00 -1.60
C LEU A 32 -5.32 7.59 -2.96
N GLU A 33 -4.28 8.28 -3.41
CA GLU A 33 -3.48 7.88 -4.58
C GLU A 33 -2.23 7.11 -4.12
N PHE A 34 -2.08 5.89 -4.63
CA PHE A 34 -0.95 5.00 -4.38
C PHE A 34 0.02 5.07 -5.55
N VAL A 35 1.26 5.52 -5.32
CA VAL A 35 2.22 5.85 -6.39
C VAL A 35 3.53 5.08 -6.22
N VAL A 36 4.01 4.47 -7.30
CA VAL A 36 5.33 3.83 -7.39
C VAL A 36 6.12 4.44 -8.55
N ILE A 37 7.32 4.93 -8.24
CA ILE A 37 8.27 5.46 -9.21
C ILE A 37 9.42 4.46 -9.37
N ARG A 38 9.62 3.95 -10.58
CA ARG A 38 10.71 3.01 -10.92
C ARG A 38 11.80 3.75 -11.69
N PHE A 39 12.79 4.27 -10.96
CA PHE A 39 13.88 5.09 -11.51
C PHE A 39 14.63 4.44 -12.69
N ARG A 40 14.92 3.13 -12.61
CA ARG A 40 15.66 2.42 -13.67
C ARG A 40 14.86 2.18 -14.94
N ALA A 41 13.54 2.21 -14.86
CA ALA A 41 12.65 1.96 -16.00
C ALA A 41 12.00 3.25 -16.52
N SER A 42 12.27 4.42 -15.89
CA SER A 42 11.56 5.68 -16.13
C SER A 42 10.03 5.52 -16.17
N ARG A 43 9.49 4.55 -15.41
CA ARG A 43 8.07 4.23 -15.38
C ARG A 43 7.49 4.54 -14.01
N THR A 44 6.33 5.18 -14.02
CA THR A 44 5.50 5.42 -12.85
C THR A 44 4.21 4.61 -12.99
N SER A 45 3.73 4.05 -11.89
CA SER A 45 2.38 3.50 -11.79
C SER A 45 1.66 4.18 -10.64
N SER A 46 0.37 4.45 -10.84
CA SER A 46 -0.50 4.87 -9.75
C SER A 46 -1.93 4.38 -9.94
N PHE A 47 -2.65 4.30 -8.83
CA PHE A 47 -4.09 4.10 -8.81
C PHE A 47 -4.68 4.85 -7.61
N ARG A 48 -5.99 5.13 -7.67
CA ARG A 48 -6.74 5.74 -6.57
C ARG A 48 -7.66 4.75 -5.90
N ARG A 49 -7.87 4.91 -4.61
CA ARG A 49 -8.84 4.10 -3.84
C ARG A 49 -9.40 4.94 -2.69
N ALA A 50 -10.72 4.96 -2.61
CA ALA A 50 -11.42 5.47 -1.44
C ALA A 50 -11.28 4.48 -0.27
N VAL A 51 -10.85 4.97 0.88
CA VAL A 51 -10.70 4.19 2.12
C VAL A 51 -11.44 4.92 3.23
N GLU A 52 -12.37 4.23 3.88
CA GLU A 52 -13.01 4.72 5.09
C GLU A 52 -12.19 4.26 6.30
N LEU A 53 -11.80 5.20 7.15
CA LEU A 53 -11.02 4.97 8.37
C LEU A 53 -11.83 5.38 9.59
N GLN A 54 -11.94 4.48 10.56
CA GLN A 54 -12.48 4.76 11.88
C GLN A 54 -11.37 5.17 12.85
N GLU A 55 -11.76 5.72 14.00
CA GLU A 55 -10.81 6.04 15.06
C GLU A 55 -10.08 4.77 15.52
N GLY A 56 -8.74 4.82 15.53
CA GLY A 56 -7.88 3.69 15.90
C GLY A 56 -7.54 2.74 14.74
N ASP A 57 -8.12 2.91 13.56
CA ASP A 57 -7.76 2.12 12.38
C ASP A 57 -6.34 2.44 11.92
N VAL A 58 -5.65 1.42 11.42
CA VAL A 58 -4.33 1.55 10.80
C VAL A 58 -4.41 1.06 9.37
N LEU A 59 -4.37 1.98 8.41
CA LEU A 59 -4.25 1.61 7.01
C LEU A 59 -2.82 1.11 6.70
N VAL A 60 -2.73 -0.12 6.21
CA VAL A 60 -1.46 -0.69 5.73
C VAL A 60 -1.53 -0.85 4.21
N ALA A 61 -0.53 -0.28 3.53
CA ALA A 61 -0.34 -0.44 2.10
C ALA A 61 1.06 -1.01 1.83
N LEU A 62 1.11 -2.17 1.19
CA LEU A 62 2.33 -2.84 0.76
C LEU A 62 2.36 -2.87 -0.76
N CYS A 63 3.50 -2.52 -1.33
CA CYS A 63 3.73 -2.65 -2.76
C CYS A 63 4.86 -3.66 -3.00
N ASP A 64 4.59 -4.61 -3.89
CA ASP A 64 5.60 -5.43 -4.55
C ASP A 64 5.77 -4.92 -6.00
N PRO A 65 6.77 -4.05 -6.24
CA PRO A 65 6.97 -3.45 -7.55
C PRO A 65 7.47 -4.48 -8.56
N VAL A 66 7.12 -4.31 -9.83
CA VAL A 66 7.68 -5.08 -10.95
C VAL A 66 9.20 -5.00 -10.92
N GLN A 67 9.83 -6.16 -10.80
CA GLN A 67 11.28 -6.30 -10.93
C GLN A 67 11.67 -6.27 -12.42
N PRO A 68 12.91 -5.91 -12.79
CA PRO A 68 13.37 -6.07 -14.18
C PRO A 68 13.48 -7.55 -14.56
N ASN A 69 13.28 -7.87 -15.85
CA ASN A 69 13.45 -9.25 -16.35
C ASN A 69 14.86 -9.75 -16.02
N THR A 70 14.96 -11.00 -15.57
CA THR A 70 16.24 -11.71 -15.42
C THR A 70 16.26 -12.90 -16.37
N PHE A 71 17.44 -13.47 -16.64
CA PHE A 71 17.60 -14.57 -17.61
C PHE A 71 16.76 -15.83 -17.30
N TYR A 72 16.25 -15.95 -16.07
CA TYR A 72 15.46 -17.08 -15.58
C TYR A 72 14.05 -16.70 -15.13
N ARG A 73 13.64 -15.44 -15.26
CA ARG A 73 12.34 -14.97 -14.77
C ARG A 73 11.82 -13.81 -15.62
N GLU A 74 10.66 -14.04 -16.20
CA GLU A 74 9.86 -12.96 -16.77
C GLU A 74 9.20 -12.17 -15.63
N SER A 75 9.31 -10.85 -15.74
CA SER A 75 8.75 -9.95 -14.76
C SER A 75 7.25 -9.77 -14.94
N ARG A 76 6.56 -9.48 -13.84
CA ARG A 76 5.15 -9.08 -13.88
C ARG A 76 4.98 -7.85 -14.76
N ILE A 77 3.84 -7.74 -15.42
CA ILE A 77 3.51 -6.59 -16.27
C ILE A 77 3.12 -5.37 -15.42
N VAL A 78 2.52 -5.61 -14.24
CA VAL A 78 1.98 -4.58 -13.33
C VAL A 78 2.45 -4.78 -11.89
N ASP A 79 2.54 -3.67 -11.14
CA ASP A 79 2.91 -3.70 -9.72
C ASP A 79 1.78 -4.32 -8.90
N SER A 80 2.14 -5.06 -7.84
CA SER A 80 1.16 -5.71 -6.98
C SER A 80 1.03 -4.95 -5.66
N TRP A 81 -0.22 -4.71 -5.25
CA TRP A 81 -0.51 -3.94 -4.05
C TRP A 81 -1.40 -4.73 -3.11
N PHE A 82 -1.05 -4.70 -1.83
CA PHE A 82 -1.93 -5.07 -0.73
C PHE A 82 -2.31 -3.80 0.01
N VAL A 83 -3.60 -3.52 0.12
CA VAL A 83 -4.13 -2.37 0.85
C VAL A 83 -5.26 -2.88 1.74
N GLY A 84 -5.08 -2.74 3.05
CA GLY A 84 -6.04 -3.22 4.03
C GLY A 84 -5.83 -2.61 5.41
N ILE A 85 -6.85 -2.71 6.24
CA ILE A 85 -6.85 -2.32 7.64
C ILE A 85 -6.71 -3.63 8.43
N PRO A 86 -5.57 -3.90 9.10
CA PRO A 86 -5.41 -5.11 9.88
C PRO A 86 -6.43 -5.09 11.02
N SER A 87 -7.31 -6.09 11.06
CA SER A 87 -8.16 -6.31 12.22
C SER A 87 -7.28 -6.62 13.43
N ALA A 88 -7.57 -6.00 14.57
CA ALA A 88 -6.94 -6.37 15.83
C ALA A 88 -7.09 -7.89 16.06
N PRO A 89 -6.09 -8.57 16.64
CA PRO A 89 -6.24 -9.97 17.00
C PRO A 89 -7.41 -10.10 17.98
N SER A 90 -8.50 -10.72 17.53
CA SER A 90 -9.62 -11.07 18.39
C SER A 90 -9.12 -12.13 19.37
N ASN A 91 -8.97 -11.78 20.65
CA ASN A 91 -8.84 -12.77 21.70
C ASN A 91 -10.16 -13.56 21.77
N GLY A 92 -10.19 -14.75 21.16
CA GLY A 92 -11.22 -15.75 21.40
C GLY A 92 -12.15 -16.05 20.23
N THR A 93 -12.11 -17.33 19.84
CA THR A 93 -13.06 -18.10 19.03
C THR A 93 -12.88 -18.04 17.51
N ALA A 94 -12.38 -19.17 16.99
CA ALA A 94 -12.18 -19.46 15.59
C ALA A 94 -13.46 -19.22 14.76
N GLY A 95 -13.45 -18.15 13.97
CA GLY A 95 -14.30 -17.99 12.79
C GLY A 95 -13.39 -17.87 11.58
N SER A 96 -13.18 -18.99 10.89
CA SER A 96 -12.44 -19.05 9.63
C SER A 96 -13.05 -18.06 8.64
N THR A 97 -12.38 -16.93 8.42
CA THR A 97 -12.69 -16.07 7.27
C THR A 97 -11.72 -16.46 6.16
N SER A 98 -12.15 -17.45 5.38
CA SER A 98 -11.52 -17.81 4.13
C SER A 98 -11.67 -16.65 3.14
N CYS A 99 -10.63 -15.85 2.97
CA CYS A 99 -10.50 -15.00 1.80
C CYS A 99 -9.79 -15.82 0.71
N SER A 100 -10.57 -16.50 -0.12
CA SER A 100 -10.08 -17.15 -1.33
C SER A 100 -9.81 -16.09 -2.40
N TRP A 101 -8.60 -16.10 -2.97
CA TRP A 101 -8.23 -15.46 -4.23
C TRP A 101 -7.28 -16.40 -4.98
#